data_AF-A0A2H4ZEW1-F1
#
_entry.id   AF-A0A2H4ZEW1-F1
#
_cell.length_a   1.000
_cell.length_b   1.000
_cell.length_c   1.000
_cell.angle_alpha   90.00
_cell.angle_beta   90.00
_cell.angle_gamma   90.00
#
_symmetry.space_group_name_H-M   'P 1'
#
loop_
_entity.id
_entity.type
_entity.pdbx_description
1 polymer ?
#
loop_
_entity_poly.entity_id
_entity_poly.type
_entity_poly.pdbx_seq_one_letter_code
_entity_poly.pdbx_strand_id
1 'polypeptide(L)'
;SLEAAWSWSMLWTVPALKYLTVHGLLWVAATAALSWYTVTVHERQAYNRGWADVWYGYGAFGLAIGVAFSGMGFLGAKSTEKKAMALALFGVNVMTLATYVLVLLRLSPTIEGSQSNAVEPARYLEWLATGPVLIQVIADITQSPNNPTAVIAMNYLVTIAAFLGAILPPFPLGNLCSVLSCAGIGYVVTHLVMCFTRAIDCTTTSTVETSALKWLRVSTLVSWTLVPVSALAFHAELVSFTAAEAALAVLDIGAKVFLTLVLVNSTVEHAQNQKVDAITAIAEELETQVNNCDAILEKMMPASVLEQIKNGEATEAQEYESVTVFFSDITNFTVISSRTSTKDMMKTLNMLWLEYDAIAKKWGIYKVETIGDAYLGVAGAPDR
;
A
#
# COMPACT_ATOMS: atom_id res chain seq x y z
N SER A 1 -10.86 17.49 1.87
CA SER A 1 -10.08 18.29 2.84
C SER A 1 -9.22 17.35 3.67
N LEU A 2 -8.00 17.76 4.05
CA LEU A 2 -7.10 16.99 4.93
C LEU A 2 -7.75 16.62 6.29
N GLU A 3 -8.79 17.36 6.68
CA GLU A 3 -9.58 17.13 7.90
C GLU A 3 -10.56 15.96 7.82
N ALA A 4 -10.94 15.48 6.64
CA ALA A 4 -11.91 14.38 6.52
C ALA A 4 -11.27 12.99 6.75
N ALA A 5 -9.95 12.88 6.85
CA ALA A 5 -9.23 11.61 6.87
C ALA A 5 -8.39 11.36 8.14
N TRP A 6 -8.38 12.28 9.10
CA TRP A 6 -7.60 12.19 10.33
C TRP A 6 -8.39 12.79 11.50
N SER A 7 -8.60 12.00 12.55
CA SER A 7 -9.20 12.47 13.79
C SER A 7 -8.26 12.18 14.94
N TRP A 8 -8.07 13.13 15.85
CA TRP A 8 -7.31 12.93 17.08
C TRP A 8 -7.83 11.76 17.93
N SER A 9 -9.11 11.38 17.76
CA SER A 9 -9.66 10.18 18.40
C SER A 9 -8.98 8.88 17.96
N MET A 10 -8.38 8.84 16.77
CA MET A 10 -7.70 7.65 16.23
C MET A 10 -6.52 7.20 17.09
N LEU A 11 -5.84 8.14 17.76
CA LEU A 11 -4.77 7.83 18.71
C LEU A 11 -5.24 6.92 19.86
N TRP A 12 -6.55 6.92 20.14
CA TRP A 12 -7.15 6.18 21.25
C TRP A 12 -8.07 5.04 20.80
N THR A 13 -8.56 5.08 19.57
CA THR A 13 -9.44 4.03 19.02
C THR A 13 -8.69 2.94 18.26
N VAL A 14 -7.58 3.25 17.58
CA VAL A 14 -6.78 2.25 16.87
C VAL A 14 -5.77 1.62 17.84
N PRO A 15 -5.77 0.29 18.03
CA PRO A 15 -4.90 -0.38 18.98
C PRO A 15 -3.41 -0.02 18.84
N ALA A 16 -2.83 -0.14 17.63
CA ALA A 16 -1.41 0.20 17.42
C ALA A 16 -1.08 1.66 17.78
N LEU A 17 -1.97 2.62 17.47
CA LEU A 17 -1.75 4.02 17.82
C LEU A 17 -1.92 4.30 19.31
N LYS A 18 -2.79 3.57 19.99
CA LYS A 18 -2.93 3.65 21.45
C LYS A 18 -1.63 3.20 22.13
N TYR A 19 -1.09 2.06 21.71
CA TYR A 19 0.21 1.58 22.20
C TYR A 19 1.33 2.58 21.88
N LEU A 20 1.35 3.13 20.65
CA LEU A 20 2.32 4.16 20.28
C LEU A 20 2.22 5.38 21.20
N THR A 21 1.01 5.88 21.44
CA THR A 21 0.80 7.10 22.23
C THR A 21 1.24 6.91 23.67
N VAL A 22 0.80 5.83 24.31
CA VAL A 22 1.15 5.54 25.71
C VAL A 22 2.65 5.28 25.86
N HIS A 23 3.23 4.44 25.01
CA HIS A 23 4.65 4.09 25.13
C HIS A 23 5.59 5.17 24.62
N GLY A 24 5.19 5.94 23.61
CA GLY A 24 5.94 7.10 23.16
C GLY A 24 6.04 8.16 24.25
N LEU A 25 4.94 8.46 24.95
CA LEU A 25 4.96 9.39 26.08
C LEU A 25 5.83 8.89 27.23
N LEU A 26 5.72 7.60 27.59
CA LEU A 26 6.57 6.99 28.63
C LEU A 26 8.04 7.01 28.24
N TRP A 27 8.36 6.70 26.98
CA TRP A 27 9.73 6.73 26.45
C TRP A 27 10.31 8.13 26.44
N VAL A 28 9.55 9.14 25.99
CA VAL A 28 9.97 10.56 26.05
C VAL A 28 10.26 10.97 27.49
N ALA A 29 9.35 10.66 28.42
CA ALA A 29 9.55 11.01 29.84
C ALA A 29 10.80 10.32 30.43
N ALA A 30 10.97 9.02 30.17
CA ALA A 30 12.09 8.26 30.69
C ALA A 30 13.43 8.70 30.09
N THR A 31 13.51 8.90 28.77
CA THR A 31 14.74 9.35 28.11
C THR A 31 15.08 10.79 28.47
N ALA A 32 14.10 11.69 28.57
CA ALA A 32 14.35 13.05 29.05
C ALA A 32 14.88 13.07 30.50
N ALA A 33 14.32 12.24 31.39
CA ALA A 33 14.81 12.11 32.76
C ALA A 33 16.24 11.56 32.81
N LEU A 34 16.55 10.53 32.00
CA LEU A 34 17.91 9.99 31.89
C LEU A 34 18.89 11.01 31.31
N SER A 35 18.50 11.76 30.29
CA SER A 35 19.34 12.81 29.71
C SER A 35 19.60 13.94 30.70
N TRP A 36 18.57 14.37 31.43
CA TRP A 36 18.72 15.33 32.51
C TRP A 36 19.69 14.84 33.58
N TYR A 37 19.51 13.60 34.06
CA TYR A 37 20.41 12.96 35.02
C TYR A 37 21.87 12.90 34.49
N THR A 38 22.04 12.56 33.22
CA THR A 38 23.36 12.46 32.57
C THR A 38 24.08 13.80 32.48
N VAL A 39 23.34 14.88 32.24
CA VAL A 39 23.91 16.23 32.11
C VAL A 39 24.20 16.86 33.48
N THR A 40 23.41 16.53 34.50
CA THR A 40 23.44 17.24 35.80
C THR A 40 24.15 16.50 36.92
N VAL A 41 24.09 15.17 36.96
CA VAL A 41 24.51 14.37 38.13
C VAL A 41 25.58 13.34 37.76
N HIS A 42 25.48 12.71 36.60
CA HIS A 42 26.35 11.58 36.26
C HIS A 42 27.73 12.05 35.79
N GLU A 43 28.77 11.82 36.58
CA GLU A 43 30.15 11.94 36.12
C GLU A 43 30.36 10.96 34.96
N ARG A 44 30.67 11.50 33.78
CA ARG A 44 30.84 10.71 32.56
C ARG A 44 32.06 9.81 32.72
N GLN A 45 31.87 8.56 33.12
CA GLN A 45 32.89 7.55 32.89
C GLN A 45 33.06 7.43 31.37
N ALA A 46 34.23 7.81 30.88
CA ALA A 46 34.57 7.71 29.47
C ALA A 46 34.83 6.24 29.13
N TYR A 47 33.77 5.45 28.98
CA TYR A 47 33.89 4.12 28.39
C TYR A 47 34.43 4.28 26.97
N ASN A 48 35.56 3.63 26.70
CA ASN A 48 36.09 3.55 25.35
C ASN A 48 35.26 2.55 24.56
N ARG A 49 34.26 3.07 23.82
CA ARG A 49 33.38 2.27 22.96
C ARG A 49 34.04 1.87 21.63
N GLY A 50 35.27 2.31 21.36
CA GLY A 50 36.01 2.00 20.13
C GLY A 50 35.19 2.29 18.88
N TRP A 51 35.12 1.30 17.98
CA TRP A 51 34.35 1.39 16.73
C TRP A 51 32.82 1.27 16.92
N ALA A 52 32.30 1.04 18.13
CA ALA A 52 30.86 0.97 18.36
C ALA A 52 30.14 2.31 18.13
N ASP A 53 30.80 3.45 18.39
CA ASP A 53 30.22 4.78 18.11
C ASP A 53 29.92 4.96 16.61
N VAL A 54 30.71 4.34 15.72
CA VAL A 54 30.46 4.35 14.27
C VAL A 54 29.18 3.56 13.93
N TRP A 55 28.97 2.42 14.56
CA TRP A 55 27.77 1.60 14.37
C TRP A 55 26.49 2.30 14.85
N TYR A 56 26.57 3.13 15.89
CA TYR A 56 25.46 3.98 16.29
C TYR A 56 25.11 5.05 15.23
N GLY A 57 26.12 5.61 14.58
CA GLY A 57 25.94 6.51 13.44
C GLY A 57 25.24 5.83 12.26
N TYR A 58 25.68 4.62 11.88
CA TYR A 58 25.01 3.84 10.83
C TYR A 58 23.59 3.42 11.21
N GLY A 59 23.37 3.03 12.47
CA GLY A 59 22.05 2.75 13.03
C GLY A 59 21.10 3.95 12.88
N ALA A 60 21.54 5.13 13.33
CA ALA A 60 20.78 6.37 13.18
C ALA A 60 20.49 6.69 11.71
N PHE A 61 21.46 6.57 10.81
CA PHE A 61 21.24 6.82 9.38
C PHE A 61 20.21 5.85 8.77
N GLY A 62 20.33 4.56 9.04
CA GLY A 62 19.37 3.55 8.58
C GLY A 62 17.95 3.82 9.09
N LEU A 63 17.80 4.23 10.34
CA LEU A 63 16.50 4.56 10.92
C LEU A 63 15.94 5.89 10.39
N ALA A 64 16.79 6.87 10.04
CA ALA A 64 16.36 8.09 9.36
C ALA A 64 15.73 7.78 7.98
N ILE A 65 16.28 6.80 7.25
CA ILE A 65 15.64 6.27 6.03
C ILE A 65 14.28 5.64 6.40
N GLY A 66 14.20 4.84 7.45
CA GLY A 66 12.94 4.28 7.96
C GLY A 66 11.87 5.35 8.26
N VAL A 67 12.27 6.45 8.91
CA VAL A 67 11.39 7.62 9.18
C VAL A 67 10.90 8.24 7.87
N ALA A 68 11.77 8.44 6.88
CA ALA A 68 11.38 9.00 5.59
C ALA A 68 10.36 8.10 4.85
N PHE A 69 10.62 6.79 4.78
CA PHE A 69 9.71 5.85 4.11
C PHE A 69 8.38 5.68 4.84
N SER A 70 8.37 5.61 6.16
CA SER A 70 7.12 5.57 6.94
C SER A 70 6.30 6.86 6.78
N GLY A 71 6.96 8.02 6.69
CA GLY A 71 6.31 9.30 6.37
C GLY A 71 5.66 9.31 4.98
N MET A 72 6.38 8.82 3.95
CA MET A 72 5.82 8.64 2.61
C MET A 72 4.64 7.65 2.60
N GLY A 73 4.76 6.55 3.35
CA GLY A 73 3.69 5.57 3.52
C GLY A 73 2.43 6.19 4.12
N PHE A 74 2.58 7.05 5.12
CA PHE A 74 1.45 7.76 5.73
C PHE A 74 0.77 8.72 4.76
N LEU A 75 1.54 9.49 4.00
CA LEU A 75 1.01 10.44 3.00
C LEU A 75 0.35 9.73 1.81
N GLY A 76 0.88 8.57 1.40
CA GLY A 76 0.36 7.77 0.29
C GLY A 76 -0.80 6.85 0.65
N ALA A 77 -1.02 6.55 1.92
CA ALA A 77 -2.08 5.65 2.35
C ALA A 77 -3.48 6.27 2.14
N LYS A 78 -4.36 5.53 1.45
CA LYS A 78 -5.76 5.96 1.23
C LYS A 78 -6.70 5.52 2.34
N SER A 79 -6.51 4.32 2.89
CA SER A 79 -7.37 3.80 3.95
C SER A 79 -6.91 4.26 5.33
N THR A 80 -7.88 4.48 6.21
CA THR A 80 -7.69 4.86 7.61
C THR A 80 -6.80 3.87 8.36
N GLU A 81 -6.97 2.57 8.10
CA GLU A 81 -6.16 1.49 8.69
C GLU A 81 -4.69 1.56 8.27
N LYS A 82 -4.43 1.70 6.96
CA LYS A 82 -3.05 1.80 6.43
C LYS A 82 -2.37 3.08 6.91
N LYS A 83 -3.10 4.19 7.05
CA LYS A 83 -2.58 5.42 7.66
C LYS A 83 -2.19 5.20 9.12
N ALA A 84 -3.04 4.54 9.90
CA ALA A 84 -2.75 4.29 11.31
C ALA A 84 -1.52 3.37 11.48
N MET A 85 -1.39 2.33 10.65
CA MET A 85 -0.20 1.47 10.64
C MET A 85 1.07 2.22 10.23
N ALA A 86 1.01 3.01 9.16
CA ALA A 86 2.16 3.79 8.70
C ALA A 86 2.62 4.79 9.78
N LEU A 87 1.68 5.41 10.49
CA LEU A 87 1.99 6.31 11.59
C LEU A 87 2.54 5.57 12.83
N ALA A 88 2.04 4.38 13.14
CA ALA A 88 2.61 3.53 14.20
C ALA A 88 4.09 3.23 13.92
N LEU A 89 4.42 2.85 12.69
CA LEU A 89 5.79 2.58 12.25
C LEU A 89 6.64 3.85 12.18
N PHE A 90 6.06 4.98 11.77
CA PHE A 90 6.73 6.28 11.82
C PHE A 90 7.16 6.60 13.26
N GLY A 91 6.24 6.49 14.22
CA GLY A 91 6.55 6.70 15.62
C GLY A 91 7.61 5.75 16.16
N VAL A 92 7.55 4.46 15.80
CA VAL A 92 8.59 3.47 16.14
C VAL A 92 9.96 3.90 15.60
N ASN A 93 10.07 4.20 14.30
CA ASN A 93 11.34 4.61 13.71
C ASN A 93 11.87 5.92 14.30
N VAL A 94 10.99 6.87 14.66
CA VAL A 94 11.39 8.12 15.32
C VAL A 94 11.96 7.86 16.72
N MET A 95 11.29 7.04 17.54
CA MET A 95 11.78 6.68 18.88
C MET A 95 13.14 5.99 18.80
N THR A 96 13.30 5.04 17.88
CA THR A 96 14.57 4.34 17.70
C THR A 96 15.65 5.29 17.17
N LEU A 97 15.37 6.10 16.14
CA LEU A 97 16.31 7.11 15.63
C LEU A 97 16.80 8.04 16.75
N ALA A 98 15.86 8.58 17.53
CA ALA A 98 16.18 9.47 18.63
C ALA A 98 17.01 8.76 19.72
N THR A 99 16.73 7.49 20.00
CA THR A 99 17.54 6.67 20.92
C THR A 99 18.98 6.52 20.43
N TYR A 100 19.20 6.20 19.14
CA TYR A 100 20.55 6.10 18.58
C TYR A 100 21.29 7.45 18.61
N VAL A 101 20.59 8.56 18.35
CA VAL A 101 21.14 9.91 18.47
C VAL A 101 21.53 10.23 19.92
N LEU A 102 20.69 9.88 20.90
CA LEU A 102 21.01 10.07 22.33
C LEU A 102 22.26 9.28 22.73
N VAL A 103 22.37 8.03 22.30
CA VAL A 103 23.54 7.17 22.59
C VAL A 103 24.81 7.70 21.91
N LEU A 104 24.70 8.13 20.64
CA LEU A 104 25.81 8.69 19.86
C LEU A 104 26.33 10.00 20.46
N LEU A 105 25.42 10.89 20.87
CA LEU A 105 25.75 12.16 21.53
C LEU A 105 26.13 12.00 23.00
N ARG A 106 26.08 10.77 23.53
CA ARG A 106 26.32 10.44 24.95
C ARG A 106 25.44 11.26 25.89
N LEU A 107 24.18 11.46 25.48
CA LEU A 107 23.12 12.11 26.24
C LEU A 107 22.25 11.11 27.01
N SER A 108 22.66 9.84 27.07
CA SER A 108 22.11 8.83 27.96
C SER A 108 23.22 8.28 28.86
N PRO A 109 22.91 7.82 30.08
CA PRO A 109 23.93 7.27 30.95
C PRO A 109 24.40 5.93 30.39
N THR A 110 25.68 5.63 30.59
CA THR A 110 26.27 4.33 30.26
C THR A 110 26.69 3.68 31.56
N ILE A 111 26.31 2.42 31.74
CA ILE A 111 26.58 1.66 32.95
C ILE A 111 27.54 0.52 32.64
N GLU A 112 28.31 0.11 33.63
CA GLU A 112 29.16 -1.07 33.54
C GLU A 112 28.30 -2.34 33.47
N GLY A 113 28.56 -3.15 32.46
CA GLY A 113 27.97 -4.47 32.31
C GLY A 113 28.73 -5.56 33.05
N SER A 114 28.19 -6.78 32.97
CA SER A 114 28.70 -7.98 33.63
C SER A 114 30.13 -8.39 33.22
N GLN A 115 30.60 -7.95 32.05
CA GLN A 115 31.95 -8.22 31.51
C GLN A 115 32.81 -6.95 31.42
N SER A 116 32.54 -5.94 32.26
CA SER A 116 33.19 -4.62 32.22
C SER A 116 33.06 -3.90 30.87
N ASN A 117 31.97 -4.20 30.15
CA ASN A 117 31.59 -3.57 28.89
C ASN A 117 30.60 -2.41 29.12
N ALA A 118 30.44 -1.55 28.12
CA ALA A 118 29.41 -0.51 28.16
C ALA A 118 28.03 -1.12 27.89
N VAL A 119 27.05 -0.82 28.75
CA VAL A 119 25.63 -1.13 28.54
C VAL A 119 24.85 0.18 28.48
N GLU A 120 23.99 0.30 27.46
CA GLU A 120 23.21 1.51 27.18
C GLU A 120 21.73 1.31 27.58
N PRO A 121 21.26 1.81 28.75
CA PRO A 121 19.88 1.63 29.20
C PRO A 121 18.84 2.23 28.24
N ALA A 122 19.22 3.28 27.50
CA ALA A 122 18.36 3.92 26.52
C ALA A 122 17.83 2.95 25.46
N ARG A 123 18.64 1.96 25.05
CA ARG A 123 18.24 0.92 24.09
C ARG A 123 17.16 0.00 24.66
N TYR A 124 17.30 -0.42 25.91
CA TYR A 124 16.31 -1.28 26.55
C TYR A 124 14.98 -0.53 26.79
N LEU A 125 15.04 0.75 27.15
CA LEU A 125 13.84 1.60 27.22
C LEU A 125 13.16 1.76 25.87
N GLU A 126 13.94 1.89 24.80
CA GLU A 126 13.44 1.91 23.44
C GLU A 126 12.76 0.58 23.08
N TRP A 127 13.36 -0.57 23.35
CA TRP A 127 12.72 -1.87 23.12
C TRP A 127 11.45 -2.09 23.96
N LEU A 128 11.41 -1.62 25.21
CA LEU A 128 10.21 -1.61 26.04
C LEU A 128 9.10 -0.76 25.42
N ALA A 129 9.44 0.31 24.70
CA ALA A 129 8.46 1.18 24.06
C ALA A 129 8.04 0.67 22.67
N THR A 130 8.99 0.26 21.83
CA THR A 130 8.75 -0.13 20.43
C THR A 130 8.24 -1.55 20.29
N GLY A 131 8.68 -2.48 21.15
CA GLY A 131 8.31 -3.89 21.08
C GLY A 131 6.80 -4.11 21.10
N PRO A 132 6.05 -3.56 22.09
CA PRO A 132 4.60 -3.66 22.14
C PRO A 132 3.91 -3.08 20.90
N VAL A 133 4.40 -1.95 20.38
CA VAL A 133 3.84 -1.31 19.18
C VAL A 133 4.02 -2.20 17.96
N LEU A 134 5.21 -2.78 17.77
CA LEU A 134 5.50 -3.71 16.68
C LEU A 134 4.64 -4.98 16.75
N ILE A 135 4.49 -5.56 17.94
CA ILE A 135 3.63 -6.73 18.16
C ILE A 135 2.18 -6.40 17.81
N GLN A 136 1.69 -5.23 18.23
CA GLN A 136 0.33 -4.79 17.90
C GLN A 136 0.15 -4.54 16.41
N VAL A 137 1.12 -3.89 15.74
CA VAL A 137 1.09 -3.69 14.28
C VAL A 137 1.02 -5.03 13.55
N ILE A 138 1.80 -6.04 13.96
CA ILE A 138 1.73 -7.38 13.38
C ILE A 138 0.36 -8.02 13.60
N ALA A 139 -0.22 -7.89 14.79
CA ALA A 139 -1.56 -8.39 15.08
C ALA A 139 -2.62 -7.71 14.20
N ASP A 140 -2.54 -6.39 14.00
CA ASP A 140 -3.43 -5.61 13.15
C ASP A 140 -3.27 -6.00 11.66
N ILE A 141 -2.04 -6.26 11.19
CA ILE A 141 -1.77 -6.70 9.81
C ILE A 141 -2.39 -8.06 9.52
N THR A 142 -2.24 -8.99 10.45
CA THR A 142 -2.63 -10.40 10.32
C THR A 142 -4.06 -10.69 10.79
N GLN A 143 -4.77 -9.67 11.31
CA GLN A 143 -6.11 -9.75 11.89
C GLN A 143 -6.26 -10.98 12.80
N SER A 144 -5.28 -11.15 13.70
CA SER A 144 -5.20 -12.33 14.56
C SER A 144 -6.40 -12.38 15.53
N PRO A 145 -7.06 -13.55 15.69
CA PRO A 145 -8.25 -13.66 16.55
C PRO A 145 -7.92 -13.53 18.04
N ASN A 146 -6.65 -13.72 18.41
CA ASN A 146 -6.21 -13.65 19.80
C ASN A 146 -5.67 -12.26 20.13
N ASN A 147 -6.07 -11.72 21.27
CA ASN A 147 -5.53 -10.47 21.78
C ASN A 147 -4.02 -10.61 22.06
N PRO A 148 -3.15 -9.73 21.52
CA PRO A 148 -1.69 -9.82 21.69
C PRO A 148 -1.20 -9.48 23.11
N THR A 149 -2.08 -9.14 24.06
CA THR A 149 -1.71 -8.69 25.41
C THR A 149 -0.76 -9.66 26.14
N ALA A 150 -0.96 -10.97 26.04
CA ALA A 150 -0.08 -11.95 26.68
C ALA A 150 1.33 -11.95 26.07
N VAL A 151 1.42 -11.80 24.74
CA VAL A 151 2.69 -11.72 24.01
C VAL A 151 3.42 -10.42 24.36
N ILE A 152 2.69 -9.31 24.46
CA ILE A 152 3.22 -8.01 24.89
C ILE A 152 3.73 -8.08 26.33
N ALA A 153 2.99 -8.72 27.24
CA ALA A 153 3.41 -8.93 28.62
C ALA A 153 4.73 -9.74 28.69
N MET A 154 4.83 -10.82 27.91
CA MET A 154 6.06 -11.59 27.80
C MET A 154 7.21 -10.76 27.21
N ASN A 155 6.95 -9.91 26.21
CA ASN A 155 7.96 -9.02 25.64
C ASN A 155 8.56 -8.06 26.69
N TYR A 156 7.76 -7.53 27.60
CA TYR A 156 8.28 -6.74 28.72
C TYR A 156 9.20 -7.56 29.63
N LEU A 157 8.75 -8.75 30.03
CA LEU A 157 9.53 -9.63 30.90
C LEU A 157 10.87 -10.01 30.26
N VAL A 158 10.86 -10.34 28.97
CA VAL A 158 12.06 -10.64 28.18
C VAL A 158 13.01 -9.45 28.16
N THR A 159 12.51 -8.26 27.86
CA THR A 159 13.36 -7.06 27.74
C THR A 159 13.95 -6.66 29.09
N ILE A 160 13.17 -6.74 30.18
CA ILE A 160 13.64 -6.50 31.55
C ILE A 160 14.68 -7.55 31.95
N ALA A 161 14.42 -8.82 31.69
CA ALA A 161 15.37 -9.90 31.97
C ALA A 161 16.67 -9.76 31.16
N ALA A 162 16.58 -9.31 29.90
CA ALA A 162 17.76 -9.02 29.08
C ALA A 162 18.61 -7.89 29.67
N PHE A 163 17.97 -6.82 30.15
CA PHE A 163 18.66 -5.71 30.80
C PHE A 163 19.32 -6.14 32.11
N LEU A 164 18.59 -6.87 32.96
CA LEU A 164 19.12 -7.41 34.21
C LEU A 164 20.30 -8.36 33.97
N GLY A 165 20.21 -9.22 32.96
CA GLY A 165 21.29 -10.13 32.56
C GLY A 165 22.56 -9.39 32.09
N ALA A 166 22.40 -8.22 31.47
CA ALA A 166 23.52 -7.41 31.01
C ALA A 166 24.26 -6.68 32.14
N ILE A 167 23.58 -6.33 33.25
CA ILE A 167 24.14 -5.52 34.34
C ILE A 167 24.54 -6.33 35.58
N LEU A 168 23.88 -7.46 35.83
CA LEU A 168 24.13 -8.26 37.03
C LEU A 168 25.39 -9.13 36.86
N PRO A 169 26.08 -9.48 37.97
CA PRO A 169 27.17 -10.45 37.92
C PRO A 169 26.73 -11.77 37.27
N PRO A 170 27.58 -12.41 36.43
CA PRO A 170 27.19 -13.59 35.66
C PRO A 170 26.62 -14.72 36.52
N PHE A 171 27.22 -15.01 37.68
CA PHE A 171 26.77 -16.06 38.58
C PHE A 171 26.15 -15.49 39.87
N PRO A 172 24.97 -15.95 40.32
CA PRO A 172 24.00 -16.84 39.63
C PRO A 172 22.89 -16.09 38.87
N LEU A 173 22.64 -14.82 39.21
CA LEU A 173 21.45 -14.09 38.78
C LEU A 173 21.55 -13.59 37.32
N GLY A 174 22.71 -13.09 36.88
CA GLY A 174 22.89 -12.57 35.51
C GLY A 174 22.61 -13.63 34.45
N ASN A 175 23.23 -14.82 34.58
CA ASN A 175 23.01 -15.94 33.67
C ASN A 175 21.55 -16.43 33.70
N LEU A 176 20.91 -16.47 34.88
CA LEU A 176 19.50 -16.83 34.99
C LEU A 176 18.61 -15.85 34.21
N CYS A 177 18.83 -14.54 34.39
CA CYS A 177 18.10 -13.50 33.65
C CYS A 177 18.30 -13.61 32.13
N SER A 178 19.53 -13.83 31.67
CA SER A 178 19.84 -14.01 30.25
C SER A 178 19.16 -15.26 29.66
N VAL A 179 19.15 -16.39 30.38
CA VAL A 179 18.47 -17.61 29.94
C VAL A 179 16.95 -17.43 29.90
N LEU A 180 16.36 -16.80 30.92
CA LEU A 180 14.92 -16.51 30.96
C LEU A 180 14.50 -15.59 29.81
N SER A 181 15.32 -14.58 29.50
CA SER A 181 15.11 -13.72 28.33
C SER A 181 15.15 -14.51 27.02
N CYS A 182 16.16 -15.36 26.82
CA CYS A 182 16.30 -16.19 25.63
C CYS A 182 15.19 -17.24 25.48
N ALA A 183 14.65 -17.78 26.58
CA ALA A 183 13.50 -18.67 26.54
C ALA A 183 12.21 -17.90 26.21
N GLY A 184 12.00 -16.75 26.84
CA GLY A 184 10.79 -15.94 26.65
C GLY A 184 10.69 -15.34 25.24
N ILE A 185 11.80 -14.92 24.64
CA ILE A 185 11.80 -14.43 23.25
C ILE A 185 11.42 -15.54 22.26
N GLY A 186 11.76 -16.80 22.54
CA GLY A 186 11.31 -17.94 21.75
C GLY A 186 9.78 -18.07 21.73
N TYR A 187 9.11 -17.84 22.86
CA TYR A 187 7.64 -17.79 22.92
C TYR A 187 7.08 -16.63 22.08
N VAL A 188 7.66 -15.43 22.22
CA VAL A 188 7.21 -14.23 21.49
C VAL A 188 7.35 -14.43 19.98
N VAL A 189 8.54 -14.85 19.51
CA VAL A 189 8.82 -15.08 18.09
C VAL A 189 7.92 -16.17 17.52
N THR A 190 7.72 -17.27 18.24
CA THR A 190 6.82 -18.35 17.80
C THR A 190 5.40 -17.83 17.60
N HIS A 191 4.89 -17.02 18.53
CA HIS A 191 3.56 -16.40 18.38
C HIS A 191 3.48 -15.46 17.17
N LEU A 192 4.48 -14.60 16.97
CA LEU A 192 4.52 -13.67 15.83
C LEU A 192 4.57 -14.43 14.49
N VAL A 193 5.42 -15.44 14.38
CA VAL A 193 5.53 -16.29 13.18
C VAL A 193 4.22 -17.03 12.92
N MET A 194 3.54 -17.52 13.96
CA MET A 194 2.25 -18.17 13.82
C MET A 194 1.14 -17.21 13.35
N CYS A 195 1.18 -15.93 13.75
CA CYS A 195 0.24 -14.93 13.23
C CYS A 195 0.40 -14.78 11.71
N PHE A 196 1.65 -14.66 11.22
CA PHE A 196 1.89 -14.59 9.78
C PHE A 196 1.52 -15.88 9.05
N THR A 197 1.86 -17.05 9.60
CA THR A 197 1.53 -18.34 8.96
C THR A 197 0.03 -18.51 8.80
N ARG A 198 -0.76 -18.18 9.82
CA ARG A 198 -2.23 -18.21 9.73
C ARG A 198 -2.79 -17.29 8.65
N ALA A 199 -2.24 -16.09 8.54
CA ALA A 199 -2.63 -15.13 7.49
C ALA A 199 -2.19 -15.60 6.09
N ILE A 200 -1.03 -16.25 5.95
CA ILE A 200 -0.53 -16.81 4.69
C ILE A 200 -1.39 -18.00 4.25
N ASP A 201 -1.80 -18.85 5.19
CA ASP A 201 -2.67 -20.01 4.94
C ASP A 201 -4.14 -19.63 4.75
N CYS A 202 -4.45 -18.32 4.70
CA CYS A 202 -5.79 -17.75 4.54
C CYS A 202 -6.78 -18.18 5.64
N THR A 203 -6.28 -18.58 6.82
CA THR A 203 -7.12 -18.90 7.98
C THR A 203 -7.63 -17.63 8.68
N THR A 204 -6.92 -16.51 8.52
CA THR A 204 -7.31 -15.17 8.96
C THR A 204 -7.29 -14.21 7.78
N THR A 205 -8.07 -13.14 7.86
CA THR A 205 -7.99 -12.04 6.89
C THR A 205 -6.67 -11.29 7.09
N SER A 206 -6.20 -10.59 6.05
CA SER A 206 -5.00 -9.76 6.16
C SER A 206 -5.16 -8.47 5.37
N THR A 207 -4.45 -7.44 5.80
CA THR A 207 -4.50 -6.11 5.17
C THR A 207 -3.47 -5.94 4.05
N VAL A 208 -2.62 -6.96 3.85
CA VAL A 208 -1.49 -6.97 2.91
C VAL A 208 -1.43 -8.31 2.20
N GLU A 209 -0.84 -8.33 1.01
CA GLU A 209 -0.77 -9.52 0.16
C GLU A 209 0.13 -10.63 0.75
N THR A 210 -0.12 -11.87 0.32
CA THR A 210 0.60 -13.07 0.79
C THR A 210 2.11 -13.00 0.55
N SER A 211 2.55 -12.37 -0.54
CA SER A 211 3.96 -12.13 -0.86
C SER A 211 4.64 -11.29 0.23
N ALA A 212 4.01 -10.19 0.62
CA ALA A 212 4.47 -9.31 1.71
C ALA A 212 4.50 -10.07 3.04
N LEU A 213 3.45 -10.83 3.37
CA LEU A 213 3.40 -11.62 4.61
C LEU A 213 4.57 -12.61 4.74
N LYS A 214 4.99 -13.26 3.64
CA LYS A 214 6.15 -14.16 3.64
C LYS A 214 7.44 -13.43 4.02
N TRP A 215 7.67 -12.25 3.45
CA TRP A 215 8.83 -11.41 3.78
C TRP A 215 8.78 -10.90 5.22
N LEU A 216 7.61 -10.47 5.69
CA LEU A 216 7.43 -10.01 7.07
C LEU A 216 7.71 -11.13 8.09
N ARG A 217 7.22 -12.34 7.80
CA ARG A 217 7.48 -13.53 8.64
C ARG A 217 8.96 -13.83 8.75
N VAL A 218 9.67 -13.89 7.62
CA VAL A 218 11.11 -14.20 7.57
C VAL A 218 11.90 -13.10 8.29
N SER A 219 11.63 -11.83 8.00
CA SER A 219 12.34 -10.72 8.63
C SER A 219 12.14 -10.70 10.14
N THR A 220 10.90 -10.89 10.62
CA THR A 220 10.59 -10.93 12.05
C THR A 220 11.31 -12.09 12.73
N LEU A 221 11.27 -13.29 12.13
CA LEU A 221 11.97 -14.46 12.64
C LEU A 221 13.48 -14.20 12.76
N VAL A 222 14.11 -13.71 11.69
CA VAL A 222 15.56 -13.49 11.64
C VAL A 222 15.97 -12.39 12.61
N SER A 223 15.36 -11.20 12.53
CA SER A 223 15.77 -10.05 13.34
C SER A 223 15.56 -10.29 14.84
N TRP A 224 14.40 -10.82 15.24
CA TRP A 224 14.08 -10.99 16.67
C TRP A 224 14.81 -12.19 17.30
N THR A 225 15.14 -13.23 16.52
CA THR A 225 15.90 -14.38 17.03
C THR A 225 17.39 -14.10 17.11
N LEU A 226 17.94 -13.31 16.18
CA LEU A 226 19.38 -13.05 16.18
C LEU A 226 19.82 -12.02 17.21
N VAL A 227 18.92 -11.17 17.74
CA VAL A 227 19.22 -10.24 18.85
C VAL A 227 19.73 -10.98 20.10
N PRO A 228 18.98 -11.94 20.68
CA PRO A 228 19.45 -12.71 21.84
C PRO A 228 20.65 -13.60 21.48
N VAL A 229 20.74 -14.12 20.25
CA VAL A 229 21.92 -14.90 19.80
C VAL A 229 23.18 -14.04 19.79
N SER A 230 23.09 -12.79 19.32
CA SER A 230 24.21 -11.84 19.36
C SER A 230 24.63 -11.54 20.80
N ALA A 231 23.66 -11.33 21.70
CA ALA A 231 23.94 -11.13 23.12
C ALA A 231 24.61 -12.36 23.75
N LEU A 232 24.13 -13.57 23.48
CA LEU A 232 24.73 -14.81 23.96
C LEU A 232 26.13 -15.05 23.39
N ALA A 233 26.34 -14.79 22.10
CA ALA A 233 27.65 -14.93 21.47
C ALA A 233 28.68 -13.98 22.09
N PHE A 234 28.26 -12.76 22.46
CA PHE A 234 29.08 -11.83 23.21
C PHE A 234 29.38 -12.34 24.62
N HIS A 235 28.37 -12.81 25.35
CA HIS A 235 28.57 -13.37 26.70
C HIS A 235 29.46 -14.62 26.71
N ALA A 236 29.44 -15.41 25.63
CA ALA A 236 30.31 -16.57 25.44
C ALA A 236 31.70 -16.22 24.90
N GLU A 237 32.04 -14.93 24.80
CA GLU A 237 33.32 -14.40 24.30
C GLU A 237 33.65 -14.84 22.86
N LEU A 238 32.63 -15.22 22.07
CA LEU A 238 32.79 -15.65 20.67
C LEU A 238 32.92 -14.47 19.70
N VAL A 239 32.39 -13.31 20.09
CA VAL A 239 32.41 -12.07 19.30
C VAL A 239 32.86 -10.91 20.16
N SER A 240 33.57 -9.94 19.57
CA SER A 240 33.96 -8.72 20.26
C SER A 240 32.76 -7.82 20.54
N PHE A 241 32.90 -6.94 21.54
CA PHE A 241 31.89 -5.92 21.86
C PHE A 241 31.46 -5.12 20.62
N THR A 242 32.42 -4.66 19.82
CA THR A 242 32.11 -3.89 18.60
C THR A 242 31.34 -4.70 17.55
N ALA A 243 31.59 -6.00 17.45
CA ALA A 243 30.87 -6.88 16.52
C ALA A 243 29.44 -7.17 17.01
N ALA A 244 29.25 -7.33 18.32
CA ALA A 244 27.93 -7.47 18.92
C ALA A 244 27.09 -6.19 18.71
N GLU A 245 27.68 -5.01 18.94
CA GLU A 245 27.01 -3.73 18.69
C GLU A 245 26.66 -3.51 17.22
N ALA A 246 27.54 -3.92 16.30
CA ALA A 246 27.25 -3.90 14.86
C ALA A 246 26.06 -4.81 14.51
N ALA A 247 26.04 -6.04 15.04
CA ALA A 247 24.96 -6.98 14.81
C ALA A 247 23.63 -6.43 15.35
N LEU A 248 23.61 -5.88 16.57
CA LEU A 248 22.41 -5.27 17.13
C LEU A 248 21.90 -4.11 16.27
N ALA A 249 22.77 -3.21 15.80
CA ALA A 249 22.37 -2.10 14.93
C ALA A 249 21.74 -2.59 13.61
N VAL A 250 22.33 -3.60 12.97
CA VAL A 250 21.81 -4.17 11.72
C VAL A 250 20.48 -4.89 11.95
N LEU A 251 20.36 -5.65 13.03
CA LEU A 251 19.14 -6.39 13.37
C LEU A 251 17.99 -5.45 13.73
N ASP A 252 18.29 -4.32 14.36
CA ASP A 252 17.31 -3.30 14.72
C ASP A 252 16.74 -2.60 13.48
N ILE A 253 17.61 -2.26 12.52
CA ILE A 253 17.20 -1.80 11.18
C ILE A 253 16.34 -2.86 10.50
N GLY A 254 16.76 -4.13 10.53
CA GLY A 254 16.01 -5.26 9.97
C GLY A 254 14.62 -5.45 10.60
N ALA A 255 14.50 -5.25 11.92
CA ALA A 255 13.22 -5.38 12.62
C ALA A 255 12.24 -4.26 12.28
N LYS A 256 12.73 -3.03 12.06
CA LYS A 256 11.90 -1.82 11.97
C LYS A 256 11.81 -1.24 10.56
N VAL A 257 12.95 -1.01 9.91
CA VAL A 257 13.01 -0.39 8.57
C VAL A 257 12.54 -1.38 7.50
N PHE A 258 12.96 -2.64 7.56
CA PHE A 258 12.50 -3.63 6.58
C PHE A 258 10.99 -3.87 6.67
N LEU A 259 10.45 -3.99 7.90
CA LEU A 259 9.00 -4.06 8.14
C LEU A 259 8.29 -2.86 7.50
N THR A 260 8.82 -1.64 7.71
CA THR A 260 8.30 -0.41 7.12
C THR A 260 8.30 -0.48 5.59
N LEU A 261 9.42 -0.86 4.98
CA LEU A 261 9.58 -0.92 3.52
C LEU A 261 8.60 -1.92 2.87
N VAL A 262 8.45 -3.11 3.46
CA VAL A 262 7.52 -4.12 2.92
C VAL A 262 6.07 -3.62 2.96
N LEU A 263 5.68 -2.90 4.02
CA LEU A 263 4.33 -2.36 4.18
C LEU A 263 4.05 -1.15 3.28
N VAL A 264 5.06 -0.32 3.05
CA VAL A 264 4.98 0.77 2.06
C VAL A 264 4.87 0.16 0.65
N ASN A 265 5.68 -0.85 0.33
CA ASN A 265 5.65 -1.51 -0.97
C ASN A 265 4.28 -2.12 -1.26
N SER A 266 3.69 -2.86 -0.32
CA SER A 266 2.36 -3.45 -0.51
C SER A 266 1.28 -2.38 -0.69
N THR A 267 1.41 -1.23 -0.04
CA THR A 267 0.48 -0.11 -0.21
C THR A 267 0.59 0.52 -1.59
N VAL A 268 1.82 0.68 -2.09
CA VAL A 268 2.09 1.21 -3.45
C VAL A 268 1.60 0.24 -4.52
N GLU A 269 1.88 -1.05 -4.36
CA GLU A 269 1.47 -2.11 -5.28
C GLU A 269 -0.06 -2.16 -5.44
N HIS A 270 -0.81 -2.17 -4.33
CA HIS A 270 -2.26 -2.07 -4.39
C HIS A 270 -2.77 -0.80 -5.08
N ALA A 271 -2.11 0.34 -4.83
CA ALA A 271 -2.49 1.61 -5.46
C ALA A 271 -2.19 1.63 -6.97
N GLN A 272 -1.15 0.91 -7.42
CA GLN A 272 -0.83 0.74 -8.83
C GLN A 272 -1.80 -0.23 -9.50
N ASN A 273 -2.08 -1.39 -8.89
CA ASN A 273 -3.02 -2.37 -9.43
C ASN A 273 -4.42 -1.76 -9.63
N GLN A 274 -4.93 -1.00 -8.65
CA GLN A 274 -6.20 -0.27 -8.81
C GLN A 274 -6.21 0.72 -9.98
N LYS A 275 -5.07 1.37 -10.27
CA LYS A 275 -4.97 2.28 -11.43
C LYS A 275 -4.94 1.52 -12.74
N VAL A 276 -4.24 0.38 -12.78
CA VAL A 276 -4.21 -0.50 -13.95
C VAL A 276 -5.62 -1.01 -14.24
N ASP A 277 -6.33 -1.53 -13.24
CA ASP A 277 -7.72 -2.03 -13.38
C ASP A 277 -8.68 -0.94 -13.88
N ALA A 278 -8.51 0.31 -13.42
CA ALA A 278 -9.30 1.43 -13.89
C ALA A 278 -9.00 1.79 -15.35
N ILE A 279 -7.71 1.76 -15.75
CA ILE A 279 -7.30 2.02 -17.14
C ILE A 279 -7.82 0.91 -18.06
N THR A 280 -7.77 -0.35 -17.64
CA THR A 280 -8.30 -1.47 -18.44
C THR A 280 -9.81 -1.36 -18.61
N ALA A 281 -10.56 -0.99 -17.56
CA ALA A 281 -12.00 -0.77 -17.67
C ALA A 281 -12.34 0.37 -18.64
N ILE A 282 -11.59 1.48 -18.60
CA ILE A 282 -11.76 2.60 -19.55
C ILE A 282 -11.42 2.14 -20.99
N ALA A 283 -10.39 1.32 -21.16
CA ALA A 283 -10.03 0.79 -22.48
C ALA A 283 -11.12 -0.11 -23.06
N GLU A 284 -11.73 -0.99 -22.25
CA GLU A 284 -12.85 -1.84 -22.65
C GLU A 284 -14.11 -1.02 -23.01
N GLU A 285 -14.40 0.03 -22.25
CA GLU A 285 -15.51 0.94 -22.55
C GLU A 285 -15.26 1.71 -23.84
N LEU A 286 -14.04 2.20 -24.06
CA LEU A 286 -13.64 2.87 -25.28
C LEU A 286 -13.76 1.95 -26.49
N GLU A 287 -13.30 0.70 -26.38
CA GLU A 287 -13.43 -0.30 -27.45
C GLU A 287 -14.90 -0.57 -27.78
N THR A 288 -15.76 -0.68 -26.76
CA THR A 288 -17.21 -0.83 -26.95
C THR A 288 -17.83 0.37 -27.67
N GLN A 289 -17.42 1.60 -27.32
CA GLN A 289 -17.90 2.80 -27.99
C GLN A 289 -17.42 2.89 -29.45
N VAL A 290 -16.16 2.54 -29.71
CA VAL A 290 -15.61 2.48 -31.08
C VAL A 290 -16.40 1.47 -31.91
N ASN A 291 -16.63 0.26 -31.39
CA ASN A 291 -17.42 -0.77 -32.09
C ASN A 291 -18.87 -0.33 -32.36
N ASN A 292 -19.50 0.39 -31.43
CA ASN A 292 -20.84 0.93 -31.62
C ASN A 292 -20.87 2.04 -32.68
N CYS A 293 -19.88 2.95 -32.67
CA CYS A 293 -19.72 3.96 -33.71
C CYS A 293 -19.53 3.32 -35.08
N ASP A 294 -18.66 2.31 -35.19
CA ASP A 294 -18.43 1.56 -36.42
C ASP A 294 -19.71 0.88 -36.93
N ALA A 295 -20.47 0.22 -36.06
CA ALA A 295 -21.73 -0.42 -36.41
C ALA A 295 -22.83 0.58 -36.85
N ILE A 296 -22.79 1.82 -36.35
CA ILE A 296 -23.68 2.89 -36.80
C ILE A 296 -23.21 3.41 -38.16
N LEU A 297 -21.91 3.66 -38.34
CA LEU A 297 -21.33 4.14 -39.60
C LEU A 297 -21.61 3.15 -40.74
N GLU A 298 -21.50 1.84 -40.49
CA GLU A 298 -21.87 0.76 -41.44
C GLU A 298 -23.35 0.80 -41.86
N LYS A 299 -24.24 1.33 -41.01
CA LYS A 299 -25.67 1.47 -41.34
C LYS A 299 -25.99 2.77 -42.05
N MET A 300 -25.16 3.79 -41.91
CA MET A 300 -25.41 5.13 -42.47
C MET A 300 -24.74 5.33 -43.83
N MET A 301 -23.67 4.60 -44.13
CA MET A 301 -22.89 4.77 -45.34
C MET A 301 -22.70 3.45 -46.11
N PRO A 302 -22.56 3.52 -47.45
CA PRO A 302 -22.16 2.38 -48.26
C PRO A 302 -20.77 1.85 -47.84
N ALA A 303 -20.56 0.54 -47.95
CA ALA A 303 -19.32 -0.11 -47.52
C ALA A 303 -18.08 0.45 -48.25
N SER A 304 -18.19 0.70 -49.55
CA SER A 304 -17.13 1.27 -50.39
C SER A 304 -16.66 2.66 -49.93
N VAL A 305 -17.60 3.50 -49.48
CA VAL A 305 -17.30 4.85 -48.97
C VAL A 305 -16.73 4.77 -47.56
N LEU A 306 -17.24 3.85 -46.73
CA LEU A 306 -16.75 3.66 -45.37
C LEU A 306 -15.29 3.17 -45.32
N GLU A 307 -14.90 2.25 -46.20
CA GLU A 307 -13.50 1.78 -46.32
C GLU A 307 -12.54 2.92 -46.67
N GLN A 308 -12.92 3.77 -47.63
CA GLN A 308 -12.13 4.96 -48.01
C GLN A 308 -11.94 5.91 -46.82
N ILE A 309 -13.02 6.20 -46.08
CA ILE A 309 -12.96 7.05 -44.89
C ILE A 309 -12.08 6.41 -43.80
N LYS A 310 -12.20 5.11 -43.55
CA LYS A 310 -11.38 4.37 -42.57
C LYS A 310 -9.89 4.39 -42.92
N ASN A 311 -9.55 4.39 -44.21
CA ASN A 311 -8.17 4.48 -44.69
C ASN A 311 -7.61 5.92 -44.73
N GLY A 312 -8.43 6.93 -44.40
CA GLY A 312 -8.05 8.34 -44.51
C GLY A 312 -7.93 8.83 -45.95
N GLU A 313 -8.54 8.12 -46.90
CA GLU A 313 -8.58 8.50 -48.31
C GLU A 313 -9.60 9.64 -48.52
N ALA A 314 -9.30 10.57 -49.42
CA ALA A 314 -10.27 11.58 -49.82
C ALA A 314 -11.40 10.90 -50.61
N THR A 315 -12.64 11.10 -50.20
CA THR A 315 -13.82 10.66 -50.96
C THR A 315 -13.97 11.54 -52.20
N GLU A 316 -13.41 11.08 -53.33
CA GLU A 316 -13.55 11.75 -54.62
C GLU A 316 -14.91 11.45 -55.27
N ALA A 317 -15.41 12.39 -56.07
CA ALA A 317 -16.63 12.20 -56.84
C ALA A 317 -16.44 11.06 -57.85
N GLN A 318 -17.35 10.08 -57.85
CA GLN A 318 -17.29 8.94 -58.76
C GLN A 318 -18.26 9.12 -59.93
N GLU A 319 -17.78 8.82 -61.14
CA GLU A 319 -18.61 8.71 -62.33
C GLU A 319 -19.06 7.26 -62.54
N TYR A 320 -20.35 7.09 -62.83
CA TYR A 320 -20.97 5.80 -63.12
C TYR A 320 -21.49 5.80 -64.56
N GLU A 321 -21.11 4.79 -65.36
CA GLU A 321 -21.44 4.71 -66.79
C GLU A 321 -22.95 4.56 -67.04
N SER A 322 -23.67 3.89 -66.13
CA SER A 322 -25.12 3.70 -66.23
C SER A 322 -25.74 3.53 -64.84
N VAL A 323 -26.62 4.44 -64.47
CA VAL A 323 -27.41 4.39 -63.22
C VAL A 323 -28.88 4.64 -63.53
N THR A 324 -29.77 4.12 -62.69
CA THR A 324 -31.20 4.45 -62.72
C THR A 324 -31.58 5.21 -61.46
N VAL A 325 -32.10 6.43 -61.62
CA VAL A 325 -32.56 7.25 -60.50
C VAL A 325 -34.08 7.14 -60.37
N PHE A 326 -34.55 6.81 -59.17
CA PHE A 326 -35.95 6.67 -58.81
C PHE A 326 -36.40 7.86 -57.96
N PHE A 327 -37.44 8.54 -58.43
CA PHE A 327 -38.15 9.56 -57.66
C PHE A 327 -39.60 9.13 -57.48
N SER A 328 -40.07 9.20 -56.24
CA SER A 328 -41.49 9.04 -55.87
C SER A 328 -41.95 10.27 -55.12
N ASP A 329 -43.20 10.67 -55.33
CA ASP A 329 -43.84 11.79 -54.66
C ASP A 329 -45.29 11.44 -54.32
N ILE A 330 -45.81 11.99 -53.21
CA ILE A 330 -47.17 11.73 -52.76
C ILE A 330 -48.11 12.79 -53.32
N THR A 331 -48.94 12.41 -54.29
CA THR A 331 -49.95 13.34 -54.84
C THR A 331 -50.90 13.85 -53.76
N ASN A 332 -51.22 15.14 -53.79
CA ASN A 332 -52.10 15.83 -52.83
C ASN A 332 -51.63 15.81 -51.36
N PHE A 333 -50.34 15.58 -51.09
CA PHE A 333 -49.81 15.57 -49.73
C PHE A 333 -50.12 16.85 -48.94
N THR A 334 -50.05 18.04 -49.54
CA THR A 334 -50.37 19.31 -48.88
C THR A 334 -51.80 19.33 -48.32
N VAL A 335 -52.76 18.76 -49.05
CA VAL A 335 -54.16 18.69 -48.61
C VAL A 335 -54.32 17.67 -47.49
N ILE A 336 -53.67 16.51 -47.61
CA ILE A 336 -53.71 15.44 -46.61
C ILE A 336 -53.08 15.92 -45.29
N SER A 337 -51.88 16.49 -45.35
CA SER A 337 -51.16 17.03 -44.20
C SER A 337 -51.90 18.18 -43.50
N SER A 338 -52.65 19.01 -44.23
CA SER A 338 -53.47 20.08 -43.64
C SER A 338 -54.68 19.58 -42.84
N ARG A 339 -55.11 18.33 -43.05
CA ARG A 339 -56.32 17.73 -42.45
C ARG A 339 -56.02 16.66 -41.42
N THR A 340 -54.76 16.27 -41.27
CA THR A 340 -54.32 15.20 -40.38
C THR A 340 -53.41 15.74 -39.29
N SER A 341 -53.49 15.19 -38.08
CA SER A 341 -52.62 15.61 -36.99
C SER A 341 -51.15 15.32 -37.35
N THR A 342 -50.22 16.14 -36.86
CA THR A 342 -48.78 15.95 -37.10
C THR A 342 -48.30 14.56 -36.67
N LYS A 343 -48.80 14.06 -35.54
CA LYS A 343 -48.43 12.73 -35.02
C LYS A 343 -48.87 11.60 -35.95
N ASP A 344 -50.09 11.68 -36.47
CA ASP A 344 -50.65 10.66 -37.36
C ASP A 344 -50.03 10.73 -38.77
N MET A 345 -49.73 11.94 -39.26
CA MET A 345 -48.98 12.12 -40.51
C MET A 345 -47.59 11.50 -40.42
N MET A 346 -46.84 11.79 -39.35
CA MET A 346 -45.51 11.22 -39.14
C MET A 346 -45.55 9.70 -39.06
N LYS A 347 -46.54 9.14 -38.36
CA LYS A 347 -46.73 7.68 -38.30
C LYS A 347 -47.00 7.08 -39.68
N THR A 348 -47.82 7.75 -40.50
CA THR A 348 -48.19 7.29 -41.84
C THR A 348 -47.00 7.31 -42.79
N LEU A 349 -46.24 8.42 -42.81
CA LEU A 349 -45.01 8.54 -43.58
C LEU A 349 -43.99 7.47 -43.16
N ASN A 350 -43.78 7.28 -41.86
CA ASN A 350 -42.84 6.28 -41.37
C ASN A 350 -43.20 4.85 -41.82
N MET A 351 -44.50 4.48 -41.82
CA MET A 351 -44.93 3.18 -42.34
C MET A 351 -44.67 3.05 -43.84
N LEU A 352 -44.99 4.08 -44.63
CA LEU A 352 -44.75 4.08 -46.06
C LEU A 352 -43.26 3.94 -46.40
N TRP A 353 -42.41 4.70 -45.69
CA TRP A 353 -40.96 4.66 -45.89
C TRP A 353 -40.34 3.34 -45.47
N LEU A 354 -40.83 2.68 -44.42
CA LEU A 354 -40.38 1.33 -44.06
C LEU A 354 -40.68 0.30 -45.16
N GLU A 355 -41.84 0.39 -45.81
CA GLU A 355 -42.18 -0.48 -46.95
C GLU A 355 -41.32 -0.19 -48.18
N TYR A 356 -41.09 1.08 -48.49
CA TYR A 356 -40.18 1.50 -49.56
C TYR A 356 -38.75 1.02 -49.31
N ASP A 357 -38.24 1.19 -48.08
CA ASP A 357 -36.90 0.75 -47.69
C ASP A 357 -36.76 -0.78 -47.80
N ALA A 358 -37.82 -1.54 -47.48
CA ALA A 358 -37.82 -2.99 -47.65
C ALA A 358 -37.77 -3.41 -49.14
N ILE A 359 -38.49 -2.71 -50.01
CA ILE A 359 -38.45 -2.92 -51.46
C ILE A 359 -37.07 -2.52 -52.02
N ALA A 360 -36.56 -1.36 -51.63
CA ALA A 360 -35.27 -0.85 -52.07
C ALA A 360 -34.15 -1.83 -51.72
N LYS A 361 -34.13 -2.33 -50.48
CA LYS A 361 -33.18 -3.36 -50.04
C LYS A 361 -33.29 -4.66 -50.83
N LYS A 362 -34.51 -5.10 -51.17
CA LYS A 362 -34.74 -6.33 -51.94
C LYS A 362 -34.18 -6.24 -53.37
N TRP A 363 -34.21 -5.06 -53.98
CA TRP A 363 -33.77 -4.84 -55.36
C TRP A 363 -32.40 -4.17 -55.49
N GLY A 364 -31.67 -3.99 -54.37
CA GLY A 364 -30.35 -3.34 -54.37
C GLY A 364 -30.38 -1.86 -54.71
N ILE A 365 -31.48 -1.16 -54.44
CA ILE A 365 -31.61 0.28 -54.63
C ILE A 365 -31.03 0.98 -53.40
N TYR A 366 -30.05 1.86 -53.60
CA TYR A 366 -29.51 2.73 -52.57
C TYR A 366 -30.45 3.90 -52.31
N LYS A 367 -30.91 4.06 -51.07
CA LYS A 367 -31.69 5.22 -50.64
C LYS A 367 -30.76 6.41 -50.45
N VAL A 368 -30.96 7.48 -51.23
CA VAL A 368 -30.16 8.71 -51.12
C VAL A 368 -30.68 9.56 -49.98
N GLU A 369 -31.94 9.98 -50.08
CA GLU A 369 -32.60 10.81 -49.06
C GLU A 369 -34.12 10.80 -49.25
N THR A 370 -34.82 11.36 -48.26
CA THR A 370 -36.24 11.70 -48.36
C THR A 370 -36.38 13.21 -48.28
N ILE A 371 -37.09 13.80 -49.24
CA ILE A 371 -37.29 15.25 -49.33
C ILE A 371 -38.77 15.52 -49.11
N GLY A 372 -39.16 15.80 -47.86
CA GLY A 372 -40.57 15.99 -47.50
C GLY A 372 -41.40 14.72 -47.70
N ASP A 373 -42.30 14.76 -48.68
CA ASP A 373 -43.18 13.68 -49.14
C ASP A 373 -42.62 12.87 -50.31
N ALA A 374 -41.39 13.17 -50.74
CA ALA A 374 -40.71 12.46 -51.82
C ALA A 374 -39.63 11.47 -51.33
N TYR A 375 -39.47 10.38 -52.06
CA TYR A 375 -38.43 9.35 -51.86
C TYR A 375 -37.46 9.34 -53.03
N LEU A 376 -36.15 9.46 -52.74
CA LEU A 376 -35.09 9.39 -53.74
C LEU A 376 -34.23 8.13 -53.53
N GLY A 377 -34.18 7.28 -54.55
CA GLY A 377 -33.32 6.10 -54.60
C GLY A 377 -32.54 6.00 -55.90
N VAL A 378 -31.42 5.29 -55.89
CA VAL A 378 -30.56 5.05 -57.06
C VAL A 378 -30.23 3.57 -57.16
N ALA A 379 -30.32 3.01 -58.35
CA ALA A 379 -29.87 1.66 -58.67
C ALA A 379 -28.64 1.71 -59.59
N GLY A 380 -27.66 0.84 -59.36
CA GLY A 380 -26.37 0.82 -60.07
C GLY A 380 -25.30 1.76 -59.50
N ALA A 381 -25.55 2.37 -58.33
CA ALA A 381 -24.58 3.12 -57.53
C ALA A 381 -25.00 3.05 -56.04
N PRO A 382 -24.05 3.03 -55.09
CA PRO A 382 -22.60 3.11 -55.28
C PRO A 382 -21.92 1.76 -55.59
N ASP A 383 -22.61 0.65 -55.37
CA ASP A 383 -22.14 -0.69 -55.73
C ASP A 383 -22.59 -1.03 -57.16
N ARG A 384 -21.68 -1.58 -57.97
CA ARG A 384 -21.86 -1.85 -59.42
C ARG A 384 -22.71 -3.08 -59.71
#